data_AF-A0A8A4ZDJ5-F1
#
_entry.id   AF-A0A8A4ZDJ5-F1
#
_cell.length_a   1.000
_cell.length_b   1.000
_cell.length_c   1.000
_cell.angle_alpha   90.00
_cell.angle_beta   90.00
_cell.angle_gamma   90.00
#
_symmetry.space_group_name_H-M   'P 1'
#
loop_
_entity.id
_entity.type
_entity.pdbx_description
1 polymer ?
#
loop_
_entity_poly.entity_id
_entity_poly.type
_entity_poly.pdbx_seq_one_letter_code
_entity_poly.pdbx_strand_id
1 'polypeptide(L)'
;MEMFSVIIDIFRNDSSSGFAKAIWVLALIFLPVITVLVYLLAKGSSMSERSVRRAYEAQARQEAYIREVATTSSTRAVDPVVQLTQAKALLDAGAISATEFESLKAKTLA
;
A
#
# COMPACT_ATOMS: atom_id res chain seq x y z
N MET A 1 -12.56 38.34 -2.14
CA MET A 1 -13.69 37.69 -2.85
C MET A 1 -13.47 37.98 -4.34
N GLU A 2 -12.34 37.55 -4.91
CA GLU A 2 -11.81 38.18 -6.13
C GLU A 2 -12.16 37.43 -7.42
N MET A 3 -12.40 36.11 -7.35
CA MET A 3 -12.54 35.26 -8.55
C MET A 3 -13.82 35.57 -9.34
N PHE A 4 -14.90 35.97 -8.67
CA PHE A 4 -16.16 36.32 -9.34
C PHE A 4 -16.10 37.70 -10.00
N SER A 5 -15.18 38.58 -9.59
CA SER A 5 -15.06 39.93 -10.13
C SER A 5 -14.65 39.93 -11.61
N VAL A 6 -13.80 38.98 -12.03
CA VAL A 6 -13.34 38.87 -13.42
C VAL A 6 -14.48 38.48 -14.36
N ILE A 7 -15.34 37.54 -13.93
CA ILE A 7 -16.51 37.12 -14.71
C ILE A 7 -17.48 38.30 -14.81
N ILE A 8 -17.79 38.96 -13.69
CA ILE A 8 -18.70 40.10 -13.66
C ILE A 8 -18.19 41.25 -14.52
N ASP A 9 -16.88 41.51 -14.57
CA ASP A 9 -16.30 42.58 -15.40
C ASP A 9 -16.46 42.35 -16.91
N ILE A 10 -16.31 41.10 -17.37
CA ILE A 10 -16.56 40.71 -18.77
C ILE A 10 -18.03 40.95 -19.16
N PHE A 11 -18.96 40.64 -18.26
CA PHE A 11 -20.40 40.85 -18.51
C PHE A 11 -20.82 42.31 -18.36
N ARG A 12 -20.19 43.07 -17.46
CA ARG A 12 -20.47 44.48 -17.16
C ARG A 12 -20.02 45.44 -18.26
N ASN A 13 -19.10 45.04 -19.13
CA ASN A 13 -18.76 45.84 -20.29
C ASN A 13 -19.86 45.75 -21.37
N ASP A 14 -20.76 46.73 -21.39
CA ASP A 14 -21.87 46.82 -22.36
C ASP A 14 -21.41 47.21 -23.77
N SER A 15 -20.17 47.66 -23.95
CA SER A 15 -19.58 47.94 -25.27
C SER A 15 -19.06 46.68 -25.99
N SER A 16 -18.97 45.54 -25.29
CA SER A 16 -18.54 44.27 -25.87
C SER A 16 -19.71 43.55 -26.55
N SER A 17 -19.51 43.13 -27.80
CA SER A 17 -20.51 42.33 -28.52
C SER A 17 -20.82 41.02 -27.77
N GLY A 18 -22.07 40.56 -27.85
CA GLY A 18 -22.49 39.29 -27.23
C GLY A 18 -21.67 38.09 -27.71
N PHE A 19 -21.15 38.15 -28.94
CA PHE A 19 -20.24 37.15 -29.50
C PHE A 19 -18.88 37.11 -28.78
N ALA A 20 -18.29 38.27 -28.47
CA ALA A 20 -17.05 38.33 -27.70
C ALA A 20 -17.25 37.78 -26.28
N LYS A 21 -18.41 38.07 -25.64
CA LYS A 21 -18.76 37.48 -24.34
C LYS A 21 -18.88 35.95 -24.41
N ALA A 22 -19.49 35.42 -25.48
CA ALA A 22 -19.60 33.97 -25.71
C ALA A 22 -18.23 33.29 -25.86
N ILE A 23 -17.30 33.90 -26.61
CA ILE A 23 -15.91 33.40 -26.74
C ILE A 23 -15.22 33.37 -25.37
N TRP A 24 -15.37 34.41 -24.54
CA TRP A 24 -14.77 34.46 -23.22
C TRP A 24 -15.30 33.37 -22.28
N VAL A 25 -16.61 33.14 -22.28
CA VAL A 25 -17.22 32.05 -21.51
C VAL A 25 -16.72 30.69 -22.01
N LEU A 26 -16.65 30.50 -23.32
CA LEU A 26 -16.12 29.29 -23.92
C LEU A 26 -14.66 29.07 -23.50
N ALA A 27 -13.83 30.09 -23.58
CA ALA A 27 -12.44 30.02 -23.13
C ALA A 27 -12.34 29.62 -21.65
N LEU A 28 -13.12 30.24 -20.76
CA LEU A 28 -13.12 29.90 -19.33
C LEU A 28 -13.50 28.44 -19.04
N ILE A 29 -14.40 27.85 -19.84
CA ILE A 29 -14.82 26.45 -19.69
C ILE A 29 -13.78 25.50 -20.29
N PHE A 30 -13.24 25.81 -21.46
CA PHE A 30 -12.38 24.89 -22.21
C PHE A 30 -10.90 24.98 -21.82
N LEU A 31 -10.41 26.15 -21.41
CA LEU A 31 -9.03 26.36 -20.96
C LEU A 31 -8.61 25.39 -19.84
N PRO A 32 -9.39 25.15 -18.76
CA PRO A 32 -9.00 24.19 -17.74
C PRO A 32 -8.93 22.75 -18.28
N VAL A 33 -9.86 22.36 -19.16
CA VAL A 33 -9.85 21.02 -19.80
C VAL A 33 -8.59 20.85 -20.64
N ILE A 34 -8.28 21.82 -21.50
CA ILE A 34 -7.08 21.82 -22.33
C ILE A 34 -5.82 21.78 -21.45
N THR A 35 -5.79 22.56 -20.36
CA THR A 35 -4.66 22.59 -19.42
C THR A 35 -4.42 21.22 -18.79
N VAL A 36 -5.48 20.54 -18.35
CA VAL A 36 -5.39 19.17 -17.80
C VAL A 36 -4.88 18.19 -18.87
N LEU A 37 -5.39 18.26 -20.10
CA LEU A 37 -4.93 17.41 -21.20
C LEU A 37 -3.45 17.62 -21.51
N VAL A 38 -3.01 18.87 -21.64
CA VAL A 38 -1.60 19.22 -21.85
C VAL A 38 -0.74 18.71 -20.70
N TYR A 39 -1.18 18.89 -19.46
CA TYR A 39 -0.45 18.39 -18.28
C TYR A 39 -0.34 16.86 -18.27
N LEU A 40 -1.41 16.14 -18.63
CA LEU A 40 -1.39 14.69 -18.75
C LEU A 40 -0.46 14.22 -19.86
N LEU A 41 -0.43 14.91 -21.01
CA LEU A 41 0.50 14.59 -22.09
C LEU A 41 1.96 14.88 -21.69
N ALA A 42 2.22 16.00 -21.03
CA ALA A 42 3.55 16.38 -20.59
C ALA A 42 4.09 15.50 -19.44
N LYS A 43 3.20 15.01 -18.56
CA LYS A 43 3.59 14.34 -17.31
C LYS A 43 3.18 12.87 -17.20
N GLY A 44 2.41 12.35 -18.16
CA GLY A 44 1.79 11.03 -18.12
C GLY A 44 2.78 9.88 -18.00
N SER A 45 3.92 9.95 -18.70
CA SER A 45 4.97 8.92 -18.66
C SER A 45 5.58 8.76 -17.27
N SER A 46 5.70 9.85 -16.51
CA SER A 46 6.33 9.83 -15.20
C SER A 46 5.47 9.16 -14.11
N MET A 47 4.14 9.05 -14.32
CA MET A 47 3.24 8.44 -13.32
C MET A 47 3.25 6.92 -13.40
N SER A 48 3.29 6.34 -14.61
CA SER A 48 3.34 4.88 -14.79
C SER A 48 4.67 4.31 -14.29
N GLU A 49 5.78 5.00 -14.54
CA GLU A 49 7.10 4.52 -14.13
C GLU A 49 7.24 4.50 -12.60
N ARG A 50 6.73 5.53 -11.90
CA ARG A 50 6.72 5.56 -10.43
C ARG A 50 5.77 4.55 -9.81
N SER A 51 4.61 4.29 -10.43
CA SER A 51 3.66 3.30 -9.89
C SER A 51 4.21 1.88 -10.02
N VAL A 52 4.82 1.56 -11.17
CA VAL A 52 5.50 0.28 -11.40
C VAL A 52 6.67 0.10 -10.43
N ARG A 53 7.52 1.13 -10.28
CA ARG A 53 8.64 1.10 -9.33
C ARG A 53 8.18 0.87 -7.89
N ARG A 54 7.11 1.55 -7.46
CA ARG A 54 6.53 1.36 -6.12
C ARG A 54 5.91 -0.02 -5.93
N ALA A 55 5.31 -0.59 -6.97
CA ALA A 55 4.77 -1.95 -6.93
C ALA A 55 5.89 -2.98 -6.75
N TYR A 56 6.98 -2.86 -7.50
CA TYR A 56 8.17 -3.70 -7.34
C TYR A 56 8.80 -3.54 -5.95
N GLU A 57 8.95 -2.32 -5.45
CA GLU A 57 9.50 -2.06 -4.10
C GLU A 57 8.58 -2.56 -2.97
N ALA A 58 7.26 -2.55 -3.16
CA ALA A 58 6.32 -3.15 -2.22
C ALA A 58 6.42 -4.67 -2.21
N GLN A 59 6.49 -5.30 -3.39
CA GLN A 59 6.66 -6.74 -3.53
C GLN A 59 7.98 -7.21 -2.90
N ALA A 60 9.10 -6.53 -3.20
CA ALA A 60 10.40 -6.87 -2.64
C ALA A 60 10.43 -6.81 -1.10
N ARG A 61 9.78 -5.79 -0.51
CA ARG A 61 9.66 -5.69 0.96
C ARG A 61 8.82 -6.82 1.55
N GLN A 62 7.75 -7.20 0.88
CA GLN A 62 6.89 -8.30 1.34
C GLN A 62 7.61 -9.65 1.26
N GLU A 63 8.33 -9.92 0.17
CA GLU A 63 9.15 -11.13 0.02
C GLU A 63 10.28 -11.18 1.06
N ALA A 64 10.93 -10.05 1.35
CA ALA A 64 11.95 -9.98 2.39
C ALA A 64 11.38 -10.31 3.78
N TYR A 65 10.20 -9.76 4.12
CA TYR A 65 9.52 -10.05 5.39
C TYR A 65 9.10 -11.52 5.49
N ILE A 66 8.53 -12.10 4.42
CA ILE A 66 8.15 -13.51 4.40
C ILE A 66 9.39 -14.40 4.58
N ARG A 67 10.49 -14.07 3.90
CA ARG A 67 11.75 -14.81 4.05
C ARG A 67 12.29 -14.70 5.47
N GLU A 68 12.32 -13.51 6.06
CA GLU A 68 12.78 -13.31 7.44
C GLU A 68 11.93 -14.08 8.44
N VAL A 69 10.59 -14.03 8.32
CA VAL A 69 9.68 -14.77 9.21
C VAL A 69 9.79 -16.27 8.98
N ALA A 70 9.89 -16.74 7.73
CA ALA A 70 10.06 -18.16 7.41
C ALA A 70 11.42 -18.68 7.86
N THR A 71 12.50 -17.91 7.68
CA THR A 71 13.83 -18.24 8.21
C THR A 71 13.80 -18.22 9.73
N THR A 72 13.24 -17.20 10.38
CA THR A 72 13.09 -17.17 11.86
C THR A 72 12.24 -18.33 12.37
N SER A 73 11.21 -18.75 11.63
CA SER A 73 10.39 -19.92 11.95
C SER A 73 11.13 -21.24 11.70
N SER A 74 12.03 -21.28 10.71
CA SER A 74 12.90 -22.42 10.40
C SER A 74 14.14 -22.49 11.30
N THR A 75 14.62 -21.36 11.83
CA THR A 75 15.71 -21.25 12.80
C THR A 75 15.19 -21.37 14.23
N ARG A 76 13.88 -21.16 14.44
CA ARG A 76 13.10 -21.89 15.45
C ARG A 76 12.91 -23.34 14.99
N ALA A 77 14.01 -23.99 14.59
CA ALA A 77 14.16 -25.41 14.80
C ALA A 77 13.80 -25.61 16.27
N VAL A 78 12.64 -26.20 16.50
CA VAL A 78 12.06 -26.31 17.83
C VAL A 78 13.06 -27.08 18.67
N ASP A 79 13.83 -26.35 19.49
CA ASP A 79 14.96 -26.90 20.24
C ASP A 79 14.46 -28.16 20.97
N PRO A 80 15.04 -29.35 20.69
CA PRO A 80 14.66 -30.59 21.32
C PRO A 80 14.56 -30.48 22.85
N VAL A 81 15.43 -29.65 23.45
CA VAL A 81 15.46 -29.38 24.89
C VAL A 81 14.21 -28.63 25.35
N VAL A 82 13.73 -27.66 24.57
CA VAL A 82 12.51 -26.90 24.87
C VAL A 82 11.26 -27.78 24.78
N GLN A 83 11.19 -28.68 23.79
CA GLN A 83 10.09 -29.64 23.66
C GLN A 83 10.04 -30.62 24.83
N LEU A 84 11.20 -31.17 25.23
CA LEU A 84 11.30 -32.08 26.39
C LEU A 84 10.92 -31.38 27.69
N THR A 85 11.30 -30.12 27.86
CA THR A 85 10.96 -29.33 29.06
C THR A 85 9.45 -29.07 29.14
N GLN A 86 8.82 -28.73 28.01
CA GLN A 86 7.37 -28.53 27.94
C GLN A 86 6.60 -29.85 28.15
N ALA A 87 7.08 -30.95 27.57
CA ALA A 87 6.50 -32.27 27.81
C ALA A 87 6.61 -32.70 29.29
N LYS A 88 7.72 -32.39 29.97
CA LYS A 88 7.86 -32.63 31.41
C LYS A 88 6.88 -31.81 32.23
N ALA A 89 6.70 -30.53 31.89
CA ALA A 89 5.72 -29.67 32.56
C ALA A 89 4.28 -30.19 32.41
N LEU A 90 3.94 -30.76 31.25
CA LEU A 90 2.63 -31.40 31.02
C LEU A 90 2.45 -32.67 31.85
N LEU A 91 3.52 -33.47 32.03
CA LEU A 91 3.51 -34.65 32.89
C LEU A 91 3.33 -34.25 34.36
N ASP A 92 4.09 -33.25 34.82
CA ASP A 92 4.03 -32.74 36.20
C ASP A 92 2.65 -32.08 36.48
N ALA A 93 2.00 -31.50 35.46
CA ALA A 93 0.63 -30.98 35.52
C ALA A 93 -0.46 -32.07 35.42
N GLY A 94 -0.10 -33.33 35.18
CA GLY A 94 -1.03 -34.44 34.98
C GLY A 94 -1.83 -34.38 33.67
N ALA A 95 -1.43 -33.53 32.72
CA ALA A 95 -2.08 -33.39 31.41
C ALA A 95 -1.74 -34.53 30.45
N ILE A 96 -0.60 -35.21 30.67
CA ILE A 96 -0.17 -36.41 29.95
C ILE A 96 0.30 -37.48 30.93
N SER A 97 0.21 -38.74 30.52
CA SER A 97 0.70 -39.89 31.27
C SER A 97 2.21 -40.10 31.08
N ALA A 98 2.83 -40.86 31.99
CA ALA A 98 4.26 -41.21 31.90
C ALA A 98 4.60 -41.97 30.61
N THR A 99 3.69 -42.82 30.14
CA THR A 99 3.82 -43.54 28.86
C THR A 99 3.80 -42.62 27.65
N GLU A 100 2.96 -41.59 27.66
CA GLU A 100 2.92 -40.59 26.59
C GLU A 100 4.18 -39.73 26.58
N PHE A 101 4.69 -39.33 27.75
CA PHE A 101 5.94 -38.58 27.87
C PHE A 101 7.15 -39.35 27.31
N GLU A 102 7.30 -40.64 27.62
CA GLU A 102 8.40 -41.45 27.08
C GLU A 102 8.32 -41.59 25.55
N SER A 103 7.11 -41.68 24.97
CA SER A 103 6.92 -41.70 23.52
C SER A 103 7.35 -40.38 22.85
N LEU A 104 7.06 -39.24 23.48
CA LEU A 104 7.48 -37.91 23.04
C LEU A 104 9.00 -37.77 23.13
N LYS A 105 9.60 -38.24 24.23
CA LYS A 105 11.05 -38.21 24.44
C LYS A 105 11.82 -39.01 23.40
N ALA A 106 11.37 -40.24 23.12
CA ALA A 106 11.97 -41.08 22.09
C ALA A 106 11.89 -40.45 20.69
N LYS A 107 10.76 -39.79 20.37
CA LYS A 107 10.56 -39.12 19.07
C LYS A 107 11.39 -37.84 18.90
N THR A 108 11.73 -37.17 20.01
CA THR A 108 12.50 -35.91 19.97
C THR A 108 14.02 -36.15 19.99
N LEU A 109 14.46 -37.33 20.45
CA LEU A 109 15.87 -37.74 20.51
C LEU A 109 16.32 -38.59 19.30
N ALA A 110 15.40 -38.97 18.41
CA ALA A 110 15.65 -39.71 17.17
C ALA A 110 15.89 -38.77 15.99
#